data_AF-A0A2H0LNR8-F1
#
_entry.id   AF-A0A2H0LNR8-F1
#
_cell.length_a   1.000
_cell.length_b   1.000
_cell.length_c   1.000
_cell.angle_alpha   90.00
_cell.angle_beta   90.00
_cell.angle_gamma   90.00
#
_symmetry.space_group_name_H-M   'P 1'
#
loop_
_entity.id
_entity.type
_entity.pdbx_description
1 polymer ?
#
loop_
_entity_poly.entity_id
_entity_poly.type
_entity_poly.pdbx_seq_one_letter_code
_entity_poly.pdbx_strand_id
1 'polypeptide(L)'
;MVQVYRKKWARNPLKTFFNYLRDSIVCALPIKKLPKWLCRILYGISPRFVFLVHPRAYQDVFISAPFLAPIKFLFKKSRAFTLVSLTSPFILNSVRTPQGVDGFVIAQLTVPEIMMERRHAVQRQLEKMVRFVSKISHEKVVIGLGGWFPMVTRRGSTLHGLAQSLGLLVTNGHCGTLASIYLMIEKIARIGGIELSTLNIVIIGVGKMGTNVARAFNGKVNKITLIDIKESNLTKTKDRLESSEPHSEINVFLSGQDKRSLKEILREHHVGVCATSTFRNVFKLRDMPKGFIAIDDSRPEALPRDPRNERIILEGGLLKIEGTQVDYNYGFGEDDNVFGCLGEAFLVSYDCQHHIKPTLGDVDLNNFFALLELCKKCGVVEGDFKSKDTPISDEDIRIALESRGLVSNSARH
;
A
#
# COMPACT_ATOMS: atom_id res chain seq x y z
N MET A 1 -17.93 14.76 10.28
CA MET A 1 -17.27 13.45 10.05
C MET A 1 -17.18 13.30 8.54
N VAL A 2 -15.99 13.49 7.97
CA VAL A 2 -15.82 13.49 6.50
C VAL A 2 -16.06 12.08 5.98
N GLN A 3 -17.01 11.92 5.08
CA GLN A 3 -17.27 10.64 4.42
C GLN A 3 -16.03 10.29 3.57
N VAL A 4 -15.26 9.28 4.00
CA VAL A 4 -14.01 8.90 3.31
C VAL A 4 -14.28 8.04 2.08
N TYR A 5 -15.43 7.37 1.99
CA TYR A 5 -15.79 6.48 0.89
C TYR A 5 -17.12 6.88 0.25
N ARG A 6 -17.12 7.01 -1.08
CA ARG A 6 -18.29 7.36 -1.90
C ARG A 6 -19.25 6.17 -2.04
N LYS A 7 -18.73 4.94 -2.09
CA LYS A 7 -19.51 3.69 -2.11
C LYS A 7 -19.27 2.93 -0.80
N LYS A 8 -20.35 2.53 -0.12
CA LYS A 8 -20.25 1.72 1.10
C LYS A 8 -20.14 0.26 0.70
N TRP A 9 -18.94 -0.31 0.79
CA TRP A 9 -18.81 -1.76 0.90
C TRP A 9 -19.63 -2.22 2.12
N ALA A 10 -20.70 -2.96 1.85
CA ALA A 10 -21.71 -3.32 2.84
C ALA A 10 -21.65 -4.83 3.08
N ARG A 11 -21.27 -5.22 4.30
CA ARG A 11 -21.26 -6.62 4.71
C ARG A 11 -22.53 -6.93 5.49
N ASN A 12 -23.05 -8.15 5.33
CA ASN A 12 -24.20 -8.62 6.12
C ASN A 12 -23.83 -8.66 7.62
N PRO A 13 -24.53 -7.91 8.50
CA PRO A 13 -24.18 -7.82 9.93
C PRO A 13 -24.23 -9.17 10.66
N LEU A 14 -25.27 -9.97 10.42
CA LEU A 14 -25.45 -11.28 11.06
C LEU A 14 -24.35 -12.25 10.63
N LYS A 15 -24.12 -12.39 9.32
CA LYS A 15 -23.04 -13.25 8.80
C LYS A 15 -21.68 -12.83 9.35
N THR A 16 -21.42 -11.52 9.43
CA THR A 16 -20.16 -11.00 9.95
C THR A 16 -20.00 -11.28 11.45
N PHE A 17 -21.07 -11.18 12.23
CA PHE A 17 -21.06 -11.51 13.65
C PHE A 17 -20.72 -12.99 13.89
N PHE A 18 -21.36 -13.92 13.16
CA PHE A 18 -21.07 -15.35 13.31
C PHE A 18 -19.64 -15.71 12.84
N ASN A 19 -19.16 -15.12 11.74
CA ASN A 19 -17.76 -15.28 11.32
C ASN A 19 -16.78 -14.79 12.39
N TYR A 20 -17.07 -13.62 12.97
CA TYR A 20 -16.26 -13.04 14.04
C TYR A 20 -16.24 -13.93 15.29
N LEU A 21 -17.39 -14.48 15.68
CA LEU A 21 -17.52 -15.40 16.81
C LEU A 21 -16.75 -16.70 16.56
N ARG A 22 -16.91 -17.32 15.39
CA ARG A 22 -16.16 -18.50 14.94
C ARG A 22 -14.65 -18.26 15.08
N ASP A 23 -14.16 -17.15 14.53
CA ASP A 23 -12.71 -16.85 14.53
C ASP A 23 -12.20 -16.54 15.94
N SER A 24 -13.02 -15.90 16.77
CA SER A 24 -12.72 -15.67 18.18
C SER A 24 -12.57 -16.98 18.96
N ILE A 25 -13.48 -17.95 18.73
CA ILE A 25 -13.42 -19.28 19.33
C ILE A 25 -12.15 -19.99 18.87
N VAL A 26 -11.90 -20.09 17.56
CA VAL A 26 -10.70 -20.73 17.00
C VAL A 26 -9.41 -20.10 17.55
N CYS A 27 -9.39 -18.77 17.64
CA CYS A 27 -8.25 -18.05 18.19
C CYS A 27 -8.01 -18.41 19.67
N ALA A 28 -9.06 -18.59 20.46
CA ALA A 28 -8.99 -18.92 21.89
C ALA A 28 -8.67 -20.39 22.18
N LEU A 29 -8.99 -21.33 21.27
CA LEU A 29 -8.73 -22.75 21.47
C LEU A 29 -7.24 -23.02 21.77
N PRO A 30 -6.89 -23.81 22.79
CA PRO A 30 -5.49 -24.11 23.16
C PRO A 30 -4.85 -25.18 22.25
N ILE A 31 -5.09 -25.08 20.95
CA ILE A 31 -4.57 -25.99 19.93
C ILE A 31 -3.47 -25.31 19.11
N LYS A 32 -2.50 -26.09 18.63
CA LYS A 32 -1.47 -25.60 17.71
C LYS A 32 -2.03 -25.36 16.30
N LYS A 33 -2.94 -26.25 15.85
CA LYS A 33 -3.46 -26.25 14.49
C LYS A 33 -4.86 -26.87 14.45
N LEU A 34 -5.76 -26.28 13.68
CA LEU A 34 -7.02 -26.92 13.34
C LEU A 34 -6.78 -28.05 12.33
N PRO A 35 -7.57 -29.14 12.34
CA PRO A 35 -7.50 -30.16 11.28
C PRO A 35 -7.79 -29.58 9.89
N LYS A 36 -7.08 -30.05 8.85
CA LYS A 36 -7.19 -29.52 7.47
C LYS A 36 -8.62 -29.59 6.92
N TRP A 37 -9.33 -30.67 7.21
CA TRP A 37 -10.73 -30.83 6.81
C TRP A 37 -11.64 -29.80 7.48
N LEU A 38 -11.41 -29.50 8.75
CA LEU A 38 -12.19 -28.52 9.51
C LEU A 38 -11.90 -27.10 9.03
N CYS A 39 -10.64 -26.75 8.76
CA CYS A 39 -10.29 -25.47 8.12
C CYS A 39 -11.04 -25.27 6.80
N ARG A 40 -11.08 -26.30 5.95
CA ARG A 40 -11.80 -26.24 4.66
C ARG A 40 -13.30 -26.01 4.84
N ILE A 41 -13.93 -26.72 5.79
CA ILE A 41 -15.36 -26.54 6.10
C ILE A 41 -15.63 -25.12 6.63
N LEU A 42 -14.80 -24.64 7.55
CA LEU A 42 -15.01 -23.35 8.19
C LEU A 42 -14.73 -22.17 7.27
N TYR A 43 -13.74 -22.27 6.39
CA TYR A 43 -13.17 -21.13 5.66
C TYR A 43 -13.24 -21.22 4.13
N GLY A 44 -13.54 -22.39 3.57
CA GLY A 44 -13.74 -22.59 2.13
C GLY A 44 -12.47 -22.59 1.27
N ILE A 45 -11.32 -22.14 1.79
CA ILE A 45 -10.01 -22.19 1.10
C ILE A 45 -8.88 -22.60 2.03
N SER A 46 -7.76 -23.02 1.43
CA SER A 46 -6.48 -23.18 2.12
C SER A 46 -5.57 -22.02 1.69
N PRO A 47 -5.25 -21.07 2.58
CA PRO A 47 -4.50 -19.88 2.18
C PRO A 47 -3.04 -20.23 1.90
N ARG A 48 -2.48 -19.65 0.84
CA ARG A 48 -1.04 -19.61 0.56
C ARG A 48 -0.41 -18.28 0.97
N PHE A 49 -1.20 -17.23 1.09
CA PHE A 49 -0.78 -15.97 1.69
C PHE A 49 -1.88 -15.43 2.62
N VAL A 50 -1.49 -14.53 3.52
CA VAL A 50 -2.39 -13.79 4.39
C VAL A 50 -2.01 -12.33 4.38
N PHE A 51 -2.96 -11.45 4.18
CA PHE A 51 -2.77 -10.00 4.30
C PHE A 51 -3.40 -9.50 5.60
N LEU A 52 -2.55 -9.03 6.53
CA LEU A 52 -3.01 -8.47 7.80
C LEU A 52 -3.37 -7.00 7.60
N VAL A 53 -4.56 -6.62 8.03
CA VAL A 53 -5.11 -5.28 7.83
C VAL A 53 -5.70 -4.71 9.11
N HIS A 54 -5.86 -3.39 9.12
CA HIS A 54 -6.51 -2.66 10.18
C HIS A 54 -7.37 -1.52 9.63
N PRO A 55 -8.40 -1.07 10.37
CA PRO A 55 -9.14 0.16 10.10
C PRO A 55 -8.21 1.35 9.85
N ARG A 56 -8.43 2.14 8.80
CA ARG A 56 -7.68 3.39 8.53
C ARG A 56 -8.22 4.55 9.34
N ALA A 57 -9.50 4.51 9.66
CA ALA A 57 -10.19 5.46 10.51
C ALA A 57 -11.23 4.76 11.41
N TYR A 58 -11.70 5.47 12.44
CA TYR A 58 -12.72 4.98 13.37
C TYR A 58 -13.98 4.43 12.70
N GLN A 59 -14.40 5.01 11.57
CA GLN A 59 -15.59 4.55 10.85
C GLN A 59 -15.38 3.18 10.19
N ASP A 60 -14.15 2.84 9.83
CA ASP A 60 -13.83 1.58 9.15
C ASP A 60 -14.02 0.40 10.10
N VAL A 61 -13.96 0.63 11.43
CA VAL A 61 -14.32 -0.39 12.43
C VAL A 61 -15.73 -0.92 12.18
N PHE A 62 -16.68 -0.04 11.82
CA PHE A 62 -18.06 -0.42 11.54
C PHE A 62 -18.26 -0.96 10.12
N ILE A 63 -17.30 -0.75 9.22
CA ILE A 63 -17.29 -1.40 7.90
C ILE A 63 -16.79 -2.84 8.06
N SER A 64 -15.72 -3.03 8.83
CA SER A 64 -15.15 -4.34 9.11
C SER A 64 -16.03 -5.18 10.05
N ALA A 65 -16.73 -4.55 10.99
CA ALA A 65 -17.64 -5.19 11.93
C ALA A 65 -18.98 -4.44 12.01
N PRO A 66 -19.85 -4.54 10.99
CA PRO A 66 -21.12 -3.81 10.92
C PRO A 66 -22.12 -4.19 12.01
N PHE A 67 -21.98 -5.35 12.66
CA PHE A 67 -22.76 -5.71 13.84
C PHE A 67 -22.50 -4.79 15.05
N LEU A 68 -21.41 -3.99 15.04
CA LEU A 68 -21.15 -2.95 16.03
C LEU A 68 -21.86 -1.62 15.70
N ALA A 69 -22.39 -1.46 14.48
CA ALA A 69 -23.02 -0.20 14.07
C ALA A 69 -24.24 0.21 14.93
N PRO A 70 -25.13 -0.71 15.38
CA PRO A 70 -26.26 -0.35 16.25
C PRO A 70 -25.81 0.25 17.59
N ILE A 71 -24.64 -0.15 18.10
CA ILE A 71 -24.07 0.36 19.35
C ILE A 71 -23.03 1.47 19.14
N LYS A 72 -22.95 2.06 17.94
CA LYS A 72 -22.00 3.13 17.60
C LYS A 72 -22.08 4.33 18.55
N PHE A 73 -23.22 4.58 19.19
CA PHE A 73 -23.36 5.66 20.18
C PHE A 73 -22.45 5.48 21.40
N LEU A 74 -22.08 4.23 21.76
CA LEU A 74 -21.11 3.92 22.81
C LEU A 74 -19.66 4.26 22.40
N PHE A 75 -19.41 4.40 21.10
CA PHE A 75 -18.09 4.66 20.50
C PHE A 75 -17.77 6.15 20.34
N LYS A 76 -18.53 7.05 20.97
CA LYS A 76 -18.21 8.50 20.96
C LYS A 76 -16.91 8.83 21.71
N LYS A 77 -16.39 7.92 22.54
CA LYS A 77 -15.16 8.10 23.35
C LYS A 77 -14.05 7.17 22.86
N SER A 78 -12.81 7.66 22.81
CA SER A 78 -11.61 6.88 22.44
C SER A 78 -11.46 5.55 23.21
N ARG A 79 -11.90 5.52 24.49
CA ARG A 79 -11.87 4.30 25.33
C ARG A 79 -12.63 3.10 24.74
N ALA A 80 -13.73 3.31 24.02
CA ALA A 80 -14.49 2.21 23.41
C ALA A 80 -13.70 1.55 22.26
N PHE A 81 -13.02 2.36 21.44
CA PHE A 81 -12.13 1.85 20.40
C PHE A 81 -10.91 1.14 20.99
N THR A 82 -10.40 1.61 22.13
CA THR A 82 -9.37 0.89 22.89
C THR A 82 -9.85 -0.49 23.34
N LEU A 83 -11.09 -0.62 23.82
CA LEU A 83 -11.62 -1.94 24.19
C LEU A 83 -11.74 -2.85 22.96
N VAL A 84 -12.25 -2.31 21.85
CA VAL A 84 -12.37 -3.07 20.60
C VAL A 84 -11.01 -3.46 20.00
N SER A 85 -9.97 -2.66 20.24
CA SER A 85 -8.57 -3.00 19.88
C SER A 85 -8.03 -4.23 20.62
N LEU A 86 -8.67 -4.64 21.72
CA LEU A 86 -8.27 -5.82 22.50
C LEU A 86 -8.88 -7.12 21.97
N THR A 87 -9.82 -7.01 21.04
CA THR A 87 -10.62 -8.13 20.57
C THR A 87 -9.83 -9.04 19.62
N SER A 88 -10.35 -10.24 19.35
CA SER A 88 -9.67 -11.24 18.53
C SER A 88 -9.58 -10.80 17.05
N PRO A 89 -8.52 -11.22 16.34
CA PRO A 89 -8.49 -11.07 14.91
C PRO A 89 -9.51 -11.99 14.25
N PHE A 90 -9.95 -11.61 13.05
CA PHE A 90 -10.96 -12.35 12.30
C PHE A 90 -10.70 -12.25 10.80
N ILE A 91 -11.19 -13.24 10.06
CA ILE A 91 -11.10 -13.24 8.61
C ILE A 91 -12.12 -12.24 8.08
N LEU A 92 -11.60 -11.20 7.45
CA LEU A 92 -12.38 -10.18 6.79
C LEU A 92 -12.92 -10.72 5.46
N ASN A 93 -12.05 -11.31 4.65
CA ASN A 93 -12.45 -12.06 3.45
C ASN A 93 -11.35 -13.01 2.96
N SER A 94 -11.66 -13.78 1.92
CA SER A 94 -10.70 -14.47 1.07
C SER A 94 -10.37 -13.64 -0.17
N VAL A 95 -9.17 -13.85 -0.69
CA VAL A 95 -8.74 -13.41 -2.03
C VAL A 95 -8.56 -14.67 -2.86
N ARG A 96 -9.26 -14.75 -3.99
CA ARG A 96 -9.15 -15.90 -4.91
C ARG A 96 -8.48 -15.47 -6.19
N THR A 97 -7.47 -16.21 -6.62
CA THR A 97 -6.66 -15.83 -7.78
C THR A 97 -6.74 -16.92 -8.86
N PRO A 98 -6.78 -16.56 -10.15
CA PRO A 98 -6.76 -17.55 -11.24
C PRO A 98 -5.53 -18.47 -11.21
N GLN A 99 -4.43 -18.00 -10.62
CA GLN A 99 -3.17 -18.70 -10.47
C GLN A 99 -3.22 -19.81 -9.40
N GLY A 100 -4.34 -20.01 -8.70
CA GLY A 100 -4.49 -21.00 -7.63
C GLY A 100 -3.72 -20.66 -6.35
N VAL A 101 -3.37 -19.38 -6.18
CA VAL A 101 -2.72 -18.85 -4.98
C VAL A 101 -3.75 -18.03 -4.23
N ASP A 102 -4.62 -18.72 -3.50
CA ASP A 102 -5.66 -18.08 -2.69
C ASP A 102 -5.07 -17.58 -1.36
N GLY A 103 -5.70 -16.55 -0.78
CA GLY A 103 -5.26 -15.98 0.49
C GLY A 103 -6.39 -15.49 1.37
N PHE A 104 -6.05 -15.13 2.61
CA PHE A 104 -6.99 -14.47 3.51
C PHE A 104 -6.60 -13.01 3.74
N VAL A 105 -7.62 -12.18 3.93
CA VAL A 105 -7.47 -10.87 4.56
C VAL A 105 -7.93 -10.99 6.00
N ILE A 106 -7.03 -10.76 6.95
CA ILE A 106 -7.31 -10.88 8.38
C ILE A 106 -7.24 -9.50 9.01
N ALA A 107 -8.36 -9.08 9.58
CA ALA A 107 -8.49 -7.79 10.20
C ALA A 107 -8.29 -7.86 11.71
N GLN A 108 -7.73 -6.78 12.25
CA GLN A 108 -7.78 -6.47 13.67
C GLN A 108 -8.25 -5.02 13.81
N LEU A 109 -9.16 -4.76 14.76
CA LEU A 109 -9.93 -3.51 14.84
C LEU A 109 -9.20 -2.35 15.54
N THR A 110 -7.87 -2.31 15.53
CA THR A 110 -7.10 -1.18 16.06
C THR A 110 -6.96 -0.09 15.01
N VAL A 111 -7.24 1.16 15.36
CA VAL A 111 -7.00 2.33 14.50
C VAL A 111 -5.59 2.90 14.72
N PRO A 112 -5.02 3.63 13.74
CA PRO A 112 -3.65 4.16 13.80
C PRO A 112 -3.31 4.94 15.08
N GLU A 113 -4.23 5.76 15.58
CA GLU A 113 -4.04 6.58 16.78
C GLU A 113 -3.73 5.69 18.00
N ILE A 114 -4.51 4.61 18.18
CA ILE A 114 -4.30 3.64 19.26
C ILE A 114 -2.99 2.86 19.05
N MET A 115 -2.62 2.57 17.80
CA MET A 115 -1.34 1.91 17.51
C MET A 115 -0.13 2.73 17.93
N MET A 116 -0.21 4.05 17.77
CA MET A 116 0.84 4.96 18.22
C MET A 116 0.92 5.03 19.74
N GLU A 117 -0.22 5.15 20.41
CA GLU A 117 -0.29 5.28 21.87
C GLU A 117 0.03 3.98 22.61
N ARG A 118 -0.29 2.81 22.04
CA ARG A 118 -0.25 1.51 22.73
C ARG A 118 0.58 0.46 21.99
N ARG A 119 1.76 0.83 21.51
CA ARG A 119 2.65 -0.05 20.70
C ARG A 119 2.83 -1.47 21.27
N HIS A 120 3.09 -1.61 22.56
CA HIS A 120 3.27 -2.94 23.18
C HIS A 120 2.00 -3.80 23.17
N ALA A 121 0.82 -3.19 23.33
CA ALA A 121 -0.44 -3.93 23.23
C ALA A 121 -0.71 -4.34 21.78
N VAL A 122 -0.43 -3.46 20.81
CA VAL A 122 -0.57 -3.77 19.38
C VAL A 122 0.38 -4.87 18.94
N GLN A 123 1.62 -4.87 19.43
CA GLN A 123 2.57 -5.94 19.15
C GLN A 123 2.04 -7.30 19.64
N ARG A 124 1.51 -7.36 20.87
CA ARG A 124 0.87 -8.59 21.39
C ARG A 124 -0.32 -9.04 20.52
N GLN A 125 -1.09 -8.09 19.97
CA GLN A 125 -2.18 -8.43 19.05
C GLN A 125 -1.68 -8.95 17.71
N LEU A 126 -0.58 -8.39 17.18
CA LEU A 126 0.04 -8.89 15.96
C LEU A 126 0.61 -10.29 16.15
N GLU A 127 1.22 -10.58 17.29
CA GLU A 127 1.64 -11.94 17.65
C GLU A 127 0.43 -12.90 17.73
N LYS A 128 -0.71 -12.43 18.28
CA LYS A 128 -1.97 -13.18 18.28
C LYS A 128 -2.49 -13.44 16.86
N MET A 129 -2.38 -12.46 15.95
CA MET A 129 -2.71 -12.63 14.52
C MET A 129 -1.83 -13.69 13.86
N VAL A 130 -0.51 -13.63 14.06
CA VAL A 130 0.43 -14.61 13.49
C VAL A 130 0.15 -16.02 14.01
N ARG A 131 -0.14 -16.16 15.31
CA ARG A 131 -0.56 -17.46 15.89
C ARG A 131 -1.90 -17.93 15.33
N PHE A 132 -2.86 -17.03 15.14
CA PHE A 132 -4.14 -17.35 14.52
C PHE A 132 -3.94 -17.85 13.08
N VAL A 133 -3.08 -17.19 12.28
CA VAL A 133 -2.70 -17.65 10.94
C VAL A 133 -2.11 -19.06 10.99
N SER A 134 -1.17 -19.32 11.90
CA SER A 134 -0.57 -20.65 12.06
C SER A 134 -1.61 -21.73 12.36
N LYS A 135 -2.68 -21.41 13.10
CA LYS A 135 -3.75 -22.37 13.43
C LYS A 135 -4.59 -22.75 12.23
N ILE A 136 -4.80 -21.83 11.29
CA ILE A 136 -5.73 -21.98 10.17
C ILE A 136 -5.05 -22.25 8.81
N SER A 137 -3.72 -22.37 8.78
CA SER A 137 -2.94 -22.55 7.55
C SER A 137 -2.13 -23.84 7.57
N HIS A 138 -2.22 -24.66 6.52
CA HIS A 138 -1.56 -25.97 6.47
C HIS A 138 -0.25 -26.00 5.70
N GLU A 139 -0.06 -25.03 4.83
CA GLU A 139 1.10 -24.90 3.95
C GLU A 139 1.98 -23.74 4.43
N LYS A 140 3.13 -23.54 3.79
CA LYS A 140 3.98 -22.38 4.05
C LYS A 140 3.25 -21.12 3.59
N VAL A 141 2.91 -20.25 4.53
CA VAL A 141 2.13 -19.03 4.26
C VAL A 141 3.01 -17.80 4.38
N VAL A 142 2.85 -16.87 3.42
CA VAL A 142 3.43 -15.53 3.48
C VAL A 142 2.43 -14.56 4.10
N ILE A 143 2.83 -13.91 5.20
CA ILE A 143 2.06 -12.88 5.89
C ILE A 143 2.51 -11.51 5.39
N GLY A 144 1.66 -10.82 4.63
CA GLY A 144 1.83 -9.41 4.27
C GLY A 144 1.29 -8.48 5.36
N LEU A 145 2.10 -7.51 5.78
CA LEU A 145 1.71 -6.50 6.76
C LEU A 145 1.15 -5.25 6.07
N GLY A 146 -0.16 -5.04 6.19
CA GLY A 146 -0.83 -3.86 5.63
C GLY A 146 -0.74 -2.61 6.51
N GLY A 147 -0.78 -1.44 5.84
CA GLY A 147 -0.95 -0.14 6.48
C GLY A 147 0.14 0.21 7.50
N TRP A 148 -0.26 0.38 8.76
CA TRP A 148 0.58 0.82 9.87
C TRP A 148 1.34 -0.33 10.55
N PHE A 149 1.03 -1.59 10.24
CA PHE A 149 1.70 -2.74 10.85
C PHE A 149 3.21 -2.77 10.61
N PRO A 150 3.75 -2.47 9.41
CA PRO A 150 5.18 -2.29 9.21
C PRO A 150 5.81 -1.24 10.14
N MET A 151 5.12 -0.13 10.43
CA MET A 151 5.67 0.95 11.26
C MET A 151 5.80 0.55 12.73
N VAL A 152 4.84 -0.22 13.26
CA VAL A 152 4.86 -0.67 14.67
C VAL A 152 5.64 -1.96 14.92
N THR A 153 6.09 -2.64 13.86
CA THR A 153 6.85 -3.92 13.94
C THR A 153 8.29 -3.80 13.48
N ARG A 154 8.84 -2.58 13.41
CA ARG A 154 10.18 -2.33 12.83
C ARG A 154 10.31 -3.01 11.46
N ARG A 155 9.33 -2.77 10.59
CA ARG A 155 9.24 -3.27 9.19
C ARG A 155 9.22 -4.80 9.11
N GLY A 156 8.48 -5.42 10.02
CA GLY A 156 8.27 -6.87 10.11
C GLY A 156 9.29 -7.61 10.96
N SER A 157 10.44 -7.01 11.28
CA SER A 157 11.53 -7.70 12.02
C SER A 157 11.09 -8.20 13.40
N THR A 158 10.20 -7.48 14.09
CA THR A 158 9.67 -7.91 15.39
C THR A 158 8.85 -9.20 15.33
N LEU A 159 8.22 -9.50 14.19
CA LEU A 159 7.40 -10.71 14.01
C LEU A 159 8.18 -11.86 13.37
N HIS A 160 9.37 -11.60 12.84
CA HIS A 160 10.12 -12.55 12.03
C HIS A 160 10.41 -13.86 12.77
N GLY A 161 10.98 -13.78 13.97
CA GLY A 161 11.33 -14.98 14.76
C GLY A 161 10.10 -15.81 15.14
N LEU A 162 9.01 -15.16 15.55
CA LEU A 162 7.75 -15.87 15.85
C LEU A 162 7.20 -16.56 14.60
N ALA A 163 7.10 -15.84 13.47
CA ALA A 163 6.60 -16.41 12.23
C ALA A 163 7.44 -17.61 11.78
N GLN A 164 8.78 -17.49 11.81
CA GLN A 164 9.68 -18.57 11.44
C GLN A 164 9.50 -19.80 12.33
N SER A 165 9.36 -19.62 13.66
CA SER A 165 9.12 -20.72 14.59
C SER A 165 7.80 -21.48 14.33
N LEU A 166 6.87 -20.83 13.63
CA LEU A 166 5.57 -21.38 13.24
C LEU A 166 5.53 -21.87 11.79
N GLY A 167 6.67 -21.85 11.08
CA GLY A 167 6.77 -22.23 9.66
C GLY A 167 6.15 -21.22 8.70
N LEU A 168 6.02 -19.97 9.12
CA LEU A 168 5.43 -18.86 8.37
C LEU A 168 6.50 -17.88 7.91
N LEU A 169 6.17 -17.08 6.90
CA LEU A 169 6.98 -15.99 6.40
C LEU A 169 6.28 -14.66 6.65
N VAL A 170 7.04 -13.59 6.81
CA VAL A 170 6.49 -12.23 6.96
C VAL A 170 7.14 -11.32 5.93
N THR A 171 6.33 -10.52 5.25
CA THR A 171 6.79 -9.39 4.46
C THR A 171 6.13 -8.10 4.95
N ASN A 172 6.88 -7.00 4.91
CA ASN A 172 6.35 -5.66 5.11
C ASN A 172 5.68 -5.07 3.85
N GLY A 173 5.77 -5.76 2.70
CA GLY A 173 5.09 -5.39 1.47
C GLY A 173 5.67 -4.19 0.72
N HIS A 174 6.80 -3.63 1.18
CA HIS A 174 7.35 -2.41 0.58
C HIS A 174 7.86 -2.61 -0.85
N CYS A 175 8.27 -3.81 -1.23
CA CYS A 175 8.75 -4.09 -2.57
C CYS A 175 7.58 -4.14 -3.56
N GLY A 176 6.45 -4.73 -3.16
CA GLY A 176 5.22 -4.66 -3.95
C GLY A 176 4.61 -3.25 -4.01
N THR A 177 4.69 -2.47 -2.93
CA THR A 177 4.31 -1.04 -3.01
C THR A 177 5.24 -0.27 -3.96
N LEU A 178 6.55 -0.49 -3.89
CA LEU A 178 7.49 0.13 -4.83
C LEU A 178 7.18 -0.29 -6.28
N ALA A 179 6.83 -1.56 -6.52
CA ALA A 179 6.44 -2.05 -7.84
C ALA A 179 5.20 -1.35 -8.37
N SER A 180 4.19 -1.12 -7.52
CA SER A 180 3.00 -0.37 -7.93
C SER A 180 3.32 1.05 -8.41
N ILE A 181 4.18 1.78 -7.67
CA ILE A 181 4.58 3.15 -8.04
C ILE A 181 5.41 3.12 -9.32
N TYR A 182 6.34 2.16 -9.41
CA TYR A 182 7.25 2.02 -10.54
C TYR A 182 6.47 1.75 -11.85
N LEU A 183 5.61 0.72 -11.84
CA LEU A 183 4.80 0.36 -13.00
C LEU A 183 3.81 1.49 -13.38
N MET A 184 3.28 2.22 -12.39
CA MET A 184 2.41 3.35 -12.65
C MET A 184 3.13 4.51 -13.34
N ILE A 185 4.39 4.80 -12.98
CA ILE A 185 5.23 5.78 -13.69
C ILE A 185 5.52 5.31 -15.11
N GLU A 186 5.88 4.04 -15.30
CA GLU A 186 6.09 3.47 -16.64
C GLU A 186 4.82 3.57 -17.50
N LYS A 187 3.64 3.32 -16.93
CA LYS A 187 2.36 3.52 -17.63
C LYS A 187 2.13 4.98 -18.02
N ILE A 188 2.37 5.94 -17.13
CA ILE A 188 2.24 7.37 -17.45
C ILE A 188 3.20 7.76 -18.57
N ALA A 189 4.45 7.32 -18.51
CA ALA A 189 5.44 7.57 -19.56
C ALA A 189 5.00 6.97 -20.90
N ARG A 190 4.49 5.72 -20.90
CA ARG A 190 3.96 5.05 -22.09
C ARG A 190 2.78 5.80 -22.72
N ILE A 191 1.84 6.27 -21.91
CA ILE A 191 0.70 7.08 -22.39
C ILE A 191 1.16 8.39 -23.01
N GLY A 192 2.17 9.03 -22.41
CA GLY A 192 2.75 10.26 -22.93
C GLY A 192 3.70 10.07 -24.12
N GLY A 193 4.01 8.83 -24.52
CA GLY A 193 5.08 8.58 -25.50
C GLY A 193 6.45 9.12 -25.06
N ILE A 194 6.72 9.16 -23.75
CA ILE A 194 7.94 9.71 -23.16
C ILE A 194 8.91 8.56 -22.89
N GLU A 195 10.11 8.64 -23.45
CA GLU A 195 11.19 7.71 -23.10
C GLU A 195 11.60 7.88 -21.64
N LEU A 196 11.72 6.77 -20.91
CA LEU A 196 12.00 6.81 -19.47
C LEU A 196 13.29 7.57 -19.14
N SER A 197 14.32 7.45 -19.98
CA SER A 197 15.61 8.15 -19.89
C SER A 197 15.50 9.67 -19.95
N THR A 198 14.43 10.21 -20.54
CA THR A 198 14.15 11.66 -20.64
C THR A 198 13.23 12.16 -19.53
N LEU A 199 12.68 11.26 -18.71
CA LEU A 199 11.69 11.59 -17.71
C LEU A 199 12.32 12.39 -16.55
N ASN A 200 11.72 13.52 -16.18
CA ASN A 200 11.98 14.21 -14.93
C ASN A 200 10.93 13.83 -13.88
N ILE A 201 11.35 13.27 -12.75
CA ILE A 201 10.46 12.91 -11.63
C ILE A 201 10.76 13.73 -10.38
N VAL A 202 9.72 14.01 -9.60
CA VAL A 202 9.85 14.70 -8.31
C VAL A 202 9.32 13.82 -7.19
N ILE A 203 10.10 13.66 -6.11
CA ILE A 203 9.78 12.81 -4.98
C ILE A 203 9.57 13.69 -3.75
N ILE A 204 8.34 13.67 -3.22
CA ILE A 204 7.87 14.46 -2.09
C ILE A 204 7.82 13.54 -0.87
N GLY A 205 8.72 13.78 0.08
CA GLY A 205 8.93 12.92 1.24
C GLY A 205 10.00 11.87 0.96
N VAL A 206 11.22 12.15 1.39
CA VAL A 206 12.40 11.31 1.20
C VAL A 206 12.67 10.51 2.47
N GLY A 207 11.59 9.90 2.98
CA GLY A 207 11.67 8.84 3.97
C GLY A 207 12.05 7.51 3.31
N LYS A 208 11.73 6.40 3.98
CA LYS A 208 12.09 5.07 3.47
C LYS A 208 11.53 4.76 2.08
N MET A 209 10.23 5.03 1.84
CA MET A 209 9.61 4.73 0.54
C MET A 209 10.10 5.69 -0.54
N GLY A 210 10.13 7.01 -0.27
CA GLY A 210 10.68 7.99 -1.22
C GLY A 210 12.13 7.71 -1.62
N THR A 211 13.00 7.34 -0.67
CA THR A 211 14.37 6.89 -0.99
C THR A 211 14.37 5.63 -1.87
N ASN A 212 13.45 4.68 -1.66
CA ASN A 212 13.37 3.48 -2.50
C ASN A 212 12.89 3.81 -3.92
N VAL A 213 11.93 4.72 -4.08
CA VAL A 213 11.50 5.23 -5.39
C VAL A 213 12.68 5.89 -6.10
N ALA A 214 13.40 6.78 -5.42
CA ALA A 214 14.56 7.46 -6.00
C ALA A 214 15.63 6.45 -6.45
N ARG A 215 15.93 5.46 -5.60
CA ARG A 215 16.87 4.38 -5.90
C ARG A 215 16.45 3.49 -7.07
N ALA A 216 15.15 3.22 -7.24
CA ALA A 216 14.64 2.37 -8.31
C ALA A 216 14.74 3.04 -9.68
N PHE A 217 14.65 4.37 -9.73
CA PHE A 217 14.72 5.16 -10.97
C PHE A 217 16.10 5.77 -11.26
N ASN A 218 17.03 5.76 -10.30
CA ASN A 218 18.35 6.33 -10.51
C ASN A 218 19.07 5.68 -11.70
N GLY A 219 19.63 6.50 -12.59
CA GLY A 219 20.28 6.04 -13.82
C GLY A 219 19.32 5.55 -14.90
N LYS A 220 17.99 5.56 -14.65
CA LYS A 220 16.95 5.20 -15.63
C LYS A 220 16.17 6.41 -16.16
N VAL A 221 16.22 7.53 -15.43
CA VAL A 221 15.52 8.77 -15.73
C VAL A 221 16.50 9.93 -15.87
N ASN A 222 16.09 11.02 -16.52
CA ASN A 222 16.96 12.18 -16.71
C ASN A 222 17.25 12.87 -15.38
N LYS A 223 16.19 13.18 -14.62
CA LYS A 223 16.28 14.02 -13.41
C LYS A 223 15.40 13.50 -12.28
N ILE A 224 15.95 13.50 -11.06
CA ILE A 224 15.23 13.22 -9.82
C ILE A 224 15.35 14.44 -8.91
N THR A 225 14.23 15.11 -8.63
CA THR A 225 14.18 16.16 -7.62
C THR A 225 13.61 15.63 -6.31
N LEU A 226 14.38 15.77 -5.24
CA LEU A 226 14.06 15.33 -3.88
C LEU A 226 13.52 16.50 -3.06
N ILE A 227 12.30 16.36 -2.53
CA ILE A 227 11.66 17.35 -1.65
C ILE A 227 11.41 16.74 -0.27
N ASP A 228 11.98 17.34 0.78
CA ASP A 228 11.73 16.94 2.18
C ASP A 228 11.80 18.17 3.10
N ILE A 229 11.32 18.02 4.33
CA ILE A 229 11.47 19.00 5.41
C ILE A 229 12.76 18.77 6.21
N LYS A 230 13.38 17.59 6.09
CA LYS A 230 14.60 17.19 6.77
C LYS A 230 15.78 17.19 5.81
N GLU A 231 16.67 18.15 5.98
CA GLU A 231 17.93 18.22 5.23
C GLU A 231 18.73 16.91 5.31
N SER A 232 18.84 16.32 6.50
CA SER A 232 19.54 15.03 6.67
C SER A 232 18.98 13.88 5.83
N ASN A 233 17.69 13.87 5.48
CA ASN A 233 17.12 12.87 4.57
C ASN A 233 17.54 13.13 3.12
N LEU A 234 17.55 14.41 2.73
CA LEU A 234 17.96 14.88 1.40
C LEU A 234 19.43 14.55 1.15
N THR A 235 20.32 14.97 2.04
CA THR A 235 21.77 14.72 1.93
C THR A 235 22.05 13.23 1.84
N LYS A 236 21.57 12.43 2.81
CA LYS A 236 21.79 10.97 2.82
C LYS A 236 21.28 10.27 1.57
N THR A 237 20.15 10.71 1.03
CA THR A 237 19.60 10.10 -0.17
C THR A 237 20.37 10.55 -1.40
N LYS A 238 20.67 11.85 -1.53
CA LYS A 238 21.49 12.40 -2.61
C LYS A 238 22.84 11.68 -2.70
N ASP A 239 23.60 11.63 -1.61
CA ASP A 239 24.91 10.96 -1.57
C ASP A 239 24.81 9.48 -1.99
N ARG A 240 23.73 8.81 -1.58
CA ARG A 240 23.48 7.41 -1.94
C ARG A 240 23.16 7.22 -3.43
N LEU A 241 22.51 8.19 -4.06
CA LEU A 241 22.17 8.12 -5.49
C LEU A 241 23.40 8.47 -6.35
N GLU A 242 24.14 9.52 -5.97
CA GLU A 242 25.35 9.97 -6.68
C GLU A 242 26.52 8.98 -6.53
N SER A 243 26.52 8.12 -5.51
CA SER A 243 27.53 7.05 -5.36
C SER A 243 27.26 5.78 -6.19
N SER A 244 26.17 5.74 -6.96
CA SER A 244 25.86 4.62 -7.86
C SER A 244 26.02 5.03 -9.32
N GLU A 245 26.56 4.15 -10.17
CA GLU A 245 26.74 4.41 -11.61
C GLU A 245 25.96 3.40 -12.45
N PRO A 246 25.23 3.84 -13.50
CA PRO A 246 24.94 5.24 -13.85
C PRO A 246 23.99 5.91 -12.83
N HIS A 247 24.05 7.24 -12.70
CA HIS A 247 23.08 8.04 -11.93
C HIS A 247 22.33 9.06 -12.79
N SER A 248 21.17 9.49 -12.29
CA SER A 248 20.38 10.60 -12.85
C SER A 248 20.91 11.96 -12.38
N GLU A 249 20.47 13.08 -12.96
CA GLU A 249 20.66 14.41 -12.36
C GLU A 249 19.88 14.48 -11.04
N ILE A 250 20.57 14.73 -9.91
CA ILE A 250 19.94 14.77 -8.59
C ILE A 250 19.85 16.20 -8.06
N ASN A 251 18.61 16.68 -7.90
CA ASN A 251 18.31 17.96 -7.28
C ASN A 251 17.67 17.77 -5.91
N VAL A 252 17.94 18.71 -5.00
CA VAL A 252 17.33 18.73 -3.66
C VAL A 252 16.61 20.05 -3.42
N PHE A 253 15.53 19.99 -2.64
CA PHE A 253 14.76 21.13 -2.22
C PHE A 253 14.28 20.94 -0.78
N LEU A 254 14.74 21.83 0.11
CA LEU A 254 14.35 21.84 1.52
C LEU A 254 13.09 22.67 1.70
N SER A 255 11.97 21.98 1.92
CA SER A 255 10.66 22.61 2.04
C SER A 255 10.58 23.55 3.24
N GLY A 256 10.20 24.80 2.99
CA GLY A 256 10.04 25.85 4.00
C GLY A 256 11.28 26.71 4.26
N GLN A 257 12.42 26.41 3.63
CA GLN A 257 13.66 27.20 3.73
C GLN A 257 14.13 27.73 2.37
N ASP A 258 13.91 26.97 1.30
CA ASP A 258 14.28 27.37 -0.05
C ASP A 258 13.36 28.49 -0.59
N LYS A 259 13.95 29.45 -1.31
CA LYS A 259 13.25 30.63 -1.87
C LYS A 259 12.53 30.32 -3.19
N ARG A 260 12.90 29.23 -3.88
CA ARG A 260 12.26 28.83 -5.14
C ARG A 260 10.80 28.47 -4.90
N SER A 261 9.94 28.81 -5.86
CA SER A 261 8.54 28.42 -5.77
C SER A 261 8.39 26.92 -6.03
N LEU A 262 7.64 26.21 -5.17
CA LEU A 262 7.23 24.82 -5.43
C LEU A 262 6.61 24.67 -6.83
N LYS A 263 5.85 25.67 -7.27
CA LYS A 263 5.21 25.66 -8.58
C LYS A 263 6.21 25.68 -9.73
N GLU A 264 7.33 26.38 -9.58
CA GLU A 264 8.39 26.42 -10.59
C GLU A 264 9.09 25.08 -10.67
N ILE A 265 9.45 24.50 -9.51
CA ILE A 265 10.07 23.18 -9.43
C ILE A 265 9.16 22.14 -10.05
N LEU A 266 7.90 22.07 -9.62
CA LEU A 266 6.96 21.07 -10.13
C LEU A 266 6.66 21.24 -11.63
N ARG A 267 6.84 22.45 -12.20
CA ARG A 267 6.60 22.73 -13.63
C ARG A 267 7.57 21.99 -14.55
N GLU A 268 8.77 21.65 -14.10
CA GLU A 268 9.79 20.97 -14.91
C GLU A 268 9.68 19.43 -14.86
N HIS A 269 8.78 18.89 -14.03
CA HIS A 269 8.67 17.45 -13.79
C HIS A 269 7.41 16.86 -14.42
N HIS A 270 7.56 15.71 -15.08
CA HIS A 270 6.46 14.98 -15.71
C HIS A 270 5.53 14.36 -14.66
N VAL A 271 6.13 13.71 -13.65
CA VAL A 271 5.40 12.94 -12.64
C VAL A 271 5.95 13.23 -11.24
N GLY A 272 5.04 13.47 -10.29
CA GLY A 272 5.34 13.51 -8.87
C GLY A 272 5.04 12.21 -8.15
N VAL A 273 5.79 11.91 -7.09
CA VAL A 273 5.49 10.82 -6.15
C VAL A 273 5.47 11.39 -4.75
N CYS A 274 4.35 11.25 -4.03
CA CYS A 274 4.26 11.61 -2.62
C CYS A 274 4.32 10.35 -1.75
N ALA A 275 5.35 10.28 -0.90
CA ALA A 275 5.64 9.15 -0.02
C ALA A 275 5.89 9.63 1.42
N THR A 276 5.04 10.56 1.89
CA THR A 276 5.16 11.14 3.23
C THR A 276 4.36 10.36 4.28
N SER A 277 4.74 10.53 5.54
CA SER A 277 4.01 9.98 6.70
C SER A 277 3.32 11.06 7.54
N THR A 278 3.07 12.24 6.96
CA THR A 278 2.46 13.36 7.68
C THR A 278 0.93 13.21 7.72
N PHE A 279 0.31 13.75 8.78
CA PHE A 279 -1.15 13.82 8.93
C PHE A 279 -1.77 15.08 8.30
N ARG A 280 -0.96 15.95 7.69
CA ARG A 280 -1.40 17.22 7.10
C ARG A 280 -1.00 17.30 5.63
N ASN A 281 -1.82 17.98 4.84
CA ASN A 281 -1.49 18.29 3.46
C ASN A 281 -0.14 19.00 3.39
N VAL A 282 0.77 18.47 2.57
CA VAL A 282 2.12 19.00 2.41
C VAL A 282 2.09 20.23 1.52
N PHE A 283 1.26 20.19 0.47
CA PHE A 283 1.09 21.26 -0.52
C PHE A 283 -0.37 21.73 -0.61
N LYS A 284 -0.56 22.92 -1.18
CA LYS A 284 -1.87 23.45 -1.61
C LYS A 284 -2.01 23.28 -3.12
N LEU A 285 -3.25 23.26 -3.62
CA LEU A 285 -3.53 23.18 -5.07
C LEU A 285 -2.80 24.27 -5.88
N ARG A 286 -2.66 25.48 -5.32
CA ARG A 286 -1.95 26.61 -5.96
C ARG A 286 -0.46 26.38 -6.16
N ASP A 287 0.14 25.50 -5.36
CA ASP A 287 1.57 25.17 -5.42
C ASP A 287 1.84 24.20 -6.57
N MET A 288 0.81 23.50 -7.08
CA MET A 288 0.90 22.57 -8.19
C MET A 288 0.45 23.25 -9.51
N PRO A 289 1.25 23.16 -10.60
CA PRO A 289 0.84 23.66 -11.90
C PRO A 289 -0.37 22.88 -12.45
N LYS A 290 -1.15 23.49 -13.34
CA LYS A 290 -2.19 22.76 -14.08
C LYS A 290 -1.53 21.66 -14.93
N GLY A 291 -2.24 20.54 -15.12
CA GLY A 291 -1.74 19.32 -15.75
C GLY A 291 -0.75 18.53 -14.89
N PHE A 292 -0.49 18.93 -13.65
CA PHE A 292 0.42 18.18 -12.79
C PHE A 292 -0.16 16.81 -12.46
N ILE A 293 0.64 15.77 -12.67
CA ILE A 293 0.30 14.39 -12.33
C ILE A 293 1.17 13.97 -11.16
N ALA A 294 0.56 13.44 -10.09
CA ALA A 294 1.29 12.87 -8.98
C ALA A 294 0.64 11.59 -8.46
N ILE A 295 1.47 10.66 -7.99
CA ILE A 295 1.07 9.43 -7.32
C ILE A 295 1.19 9.66 -5.82
N ASP A 296 0.08 9.57 -5.08
CA ASP A 296 0.07 9.75 -3.62
C ASP A 296 -0.03 8.40 -2.90
N ASP A 297 1.11 7.90 -2.40
CA ASP A 297 1.22 6.69 -1.57
C ASP A 297 1.09 7.00 -0.06
N SER A 298 0.92 8.27 0.31
CA SER A 298 0.80 8.64 1.71
C SER A 298 -0.54 8.21 2.32
N ARG A 299 -0.49 7.79 3.59
CA ARG A 299 -1.66 7.37 4.37
C ARG A 299 -1.58 7.94 5.79
N PRO A 300 -2.43 8.93 6.16
CA PRO A 300 -3.46 9.58 5.35
C PRO A 300 -2.90 10.35 4.14
N GLU A 301 -3.78 10.66 3.16
CA GLU A 301 -3.41 11.41 1.94
C GLU A 301 -2.77 12.76 2.28
N ALA A 302 -1.72 13.11 1.56
CA ALA A 302 -0.89 14.29 1.80
C ALA A 302 -1.00 15.34 0.69
N LEU A 303 -1.48 14.93 -0.50
CA LEU A 303 -1.75 15.85 -1.60
C LEU A 303 -3.26 16.13 -1.72
N PRO A 304 -3.66 17.42 -1.85
CA PRO A 304 -5.06 17.74 -2.04
C PRO A 304 -5.52 17.28 -3.43
N ARG A 305 -6.64 16.53 -3.49
CA ARG A 305 -7.30 16.20 -4.75
C ARG A 305 -7.91 17.46 -5.37
N ASP A 306 -7.75 17.64 -6.68
CA ASP A 306 -8.31 18.78 -7.41
C ASP A 306 -9.77 18.51 -7.78
N PRO A 307 -10.76 19.24 -7.24
CA PRO A 307 -12.16 19.01 -7.57
C PRO A 307 -12.50 19.34 -9.02
N ARG A 308 -11.65 20.07 -9.73
CA ARG A 308 -11.83 20.43 -11.14
C ARG A 308 -11.07 19.50 -12.10
N ASN A 309 -10.33 18.52 -11.56
CA ASN A 309 -9.45 17.63 -12.32
C ASN A 309 -8.43 18.36 -13.23
N GLU A 310 -8.08 19.62 -12.94
CA GLU A 310 -7.00 20.32 -13.65
C GLU A 310 -5.62 19.78 -13.22
N ARG A 311 -5.55 19.02 -12.13
CA ARG A 311 -4.37 18.31 -11.62
C ARG A 311 -4.81 16.91 -11.26
N ILE A 312 -4.04 15.92 -11.69
CA ILE A 312 -4.38 14.52 -11.48
C ILE A 312 -3.52 13.99 -10.34
N ILE A 313 -4.13 13.80 -9.17
CA ILE A 313 -3.49 13.09 -8.07
C ILE A 313 -4.04 11.67 -8.07
N LEU A 314 -3.18 10.72 -8.38
CA LEU A 314 -3.45 9.29 -8.42
C LEU A 314 -3.25 8.67 -7.03
N GLU A 315 -3.87 7.53 -6.80
CA GLU A 315 -3.63 6.67 -5.65
C GLU A 315 -2.36 5.86 -5.89
N GLY A 316 -1.40 5.95 -4.98
CA GLY A 316 -0.25 5.06 -4.94
C GLY A 316 -0.60 3.71 -4.30
N GLY A 317 0.24 2.72 -4.55
CA GLY A 317 0.14 1.45 -3.84
C GLY A 317 -0.82 0.44 -4.44
N LEU A 318 -1.21 0.56 -5.73
CA LEU A 318 -2.15 -0.38 -6.38
C LEU A 318 -1.46 -1.20 -7.48
N LEU A 319 -1.66 -2.52 -7.42
CA LEU A 319 -1.36 -3.47 -8.48
C LEU A 319 -2.67 -4.11 -8.95
N LYS A 320 -2.68 -4.64 -10.16
CA LYS A 320 -3.81 -5.41 -10.69
C LYS A 320 -3.37 -6.85 -10.87
N ILE A 321 -4.11 -7.78 -10.25
CA ILE A 321 -3.91 -9.22 -10.44
C ILE A 321 -5.13 -9.71 -11.22
N GLU A 322 -4.98 -9.82 -12.54
CA GLU A 322 -6.13 -10.06 -13.44
C GLU A 322 -6.97 -11.25 -13.01
N GLY A 323 -8.30 -11.07 -13.01
CA GLY A 323 -9.27 -12.11 -12.65
C GLY A 323 -9.34 -12.44 -11.16
N THR A 324 -8.62 -11.71 -10.30
CA THR A 324 -8.67 -11.91 -8.85
C THR A 324 -10.01 -11.45 -8.29
N GLN A 325 -10.60 -12.29 -7.45
CA GLN A 325 -11.81 -11.95 -6.70
C GLN A 325 -11.41 -11.44 -5.32
N VAL A 326 -11.63 -10.14 -5.12
CA VAL A 326 -11.43 -9.45 -3.86
C VAL A 326 -12.78 -9.00 -3.33
N ASP A 327 -13.08 -9.31 -2.08
CA ASP A 327 -14.28 -8.81 -1.40
C ASP A 327 -13.88 -8.11 -0.09
N TYR A 328 -13.02 -7.10 -0.19
CA TYR A 328 -12.76 -6.21 0.94
C TYR A 328 -12.39 -4.80 0.47
N ASN A 329 -12.97 -3.78 1.11
CA ASN A 329 -12.71 -2.40 0.70
C ASN A 329 -12.29 -1.53 1.90
N TYR A 330 -10.98 -1.23 1.98
CA TYR A 330 -10.43 -0.12 2.78
C TYR A 330 -10.02 1.07 1.90
N GLY A 331 -10.69 1.25 0.77
CA GLY A 331 -10.58 2.39 -0.12
C GLY A 331 -10.47 2.07 -1.61
N PHE A 332 -10.04 0.87 -2.02
CA PHE A 332 -9.65 0.64 -3.43
C PHE A 332 -9.90 -0.77 -4.01
N GLY A 333 -10.43 -1.72 -3.25
CA GLY A 333 -10.44 -3.16 -3.61
C GLY A 333 -11.84 -3.77 -3.82
N GLU A 334 -12.67 -3.16 -4.66
CA GLU A 334 -13.94 -3.78 -5.11
C GLU A 334 -13.82 -4.47 -6.48
N ASP A 335 -12.64 -4.44 -7.07
CA ASP A 335 -12.29 -5.04 -8.36
C ASP A 335 -11.05 -5.93 -8.21
N ASP A 336 -10.36 -6.21 -9.31
CA ASP A 336 -9.11 -6.99 -9.36
C ASP A 336 -7.86 -6.16 -9.00
N ASN A 337 -8.03 -4.90 -8.55
CA ASN A 337 -6.95 -4.14 -7.93
C ASN A 337 -6.71 -4.60 -6.49
N VAL A 338 -5.43 -4.73 -6.15
CA VAL A 338 -4.95 -5.04 -4.81
C VAL A 338 -3.94 -4.01 -4.35
N PHE A 339 -3.77 -3.90 -3.04
CA PHE A 339 -2.65 -3.14 -2.50
C PHE A 339 -1.32 -3.78 -2.89
N GLY A 340 -0.30 -2.98 -3.24
CA GLY A 340 1.03 -3.47 -3.59
C GLY A 340 1.64 -4.35 -2.49
N CYS A 341 1.39 -4.02 -1.21
CA CYS A 341 1.82 -4.84 -0.08
C CYS A 341 1.10 -6.19 0.02
N LEU A 342 -0.14 -6.31 -0.46
CA LEU A 342 -0.81 -7.60 -0.66
C LEU A 342 -0.20 -8.32 -1.87
N GLY A 343 -0.02 -7.60 -2.98
CA GLY A 343 0.59 -8.13 -4.20
C GLY A 343 1.94 -8.78 -3.94
N GLU A 344 2.78 -8.20 -3.07
CA GLU A 344 4.04 -8.84 -2.67
C GLU A 344 3.81 -10.17 -1.93
N ALA A 345 2.86 -10.24 -1.00
CA ALA A 345 2.56 -11.48 -0.30
C ALA A 345 2.07 -12.57 -1.27
N PHE A 346 1.23 -12.19 -2.23
CA PHE A 346 0.81 -13.06 -3.33
C PHE A 346 2.01 -13.53 -4.18
N LEU A 347 2.85 -12.62 -4.66
CA LEU A 347 3.99 -12.93 -5.54
C LEU A 347 5.01 -13.84 -4.86
N VAL A 348 5.36 -13.58 -3.60
CA VAL A 348 6.28 -14.43 -2.85
C VAL A 348 5.68 -15.83 -2.63
N SER A 349 4.37 -15.91 -2.41
CA SER A 349 3.67 -17.20 -2.29
C SER A 349 3.55 -17.94 -3.61
N TYR A 350 3.37 -17.23 -4.73
CA TYR A 350 3.32 -17.77 -6.09
C TYR A 350 4.69 -18.34 -6.49
N ASP A 351 5.77 -17.60 -6.20
CA ASP A 351 7.14 -18.00 -6.50
C ASP A 351 7.68 -19.13 -5.62
N CYS A 352 7.02 -19.45 -4.51
CA CYS A 352 7.52 -20.40 -3.50
C CYS A 352 8.92 -20.06 -2.96
N GLN A 353 9.35 -18.80 -3.09
CA GLN A 353 10.69 -18.31 -2.75
C GLN A 353 11.84 -18.88 -3.60
N HIS A 354 11.57 -19.26 -4.85
CA HIS A 354 12.61 -19.72 -5.78
C HIS A 354 13.47 -18.56 -6.31
N HIS A 355 12.87 -17.41 -6.60
CA HIS A 355 13.52 -16.27 -7.23
C HIS A 355 13.45 -14.99 -6.38
N ILE A 356 12.38 -14.82 -5.59
CA ILE A 356 12.18 -13.62 -4.76
C ILE A 356 12.03 -13.96 -3.28
N LYS A 357 12.44 -13.02 -2.43
CA LYS A 357 12.36 -13.11 -0.97
C LYS A 357 11.33 -12.12 -0.43
N PRO A 358 10.65 -12.47 0.68
CA PRO A 358 9.78 -11.52 1.37
C PRO A 358 10.59 -10.34 1.90
N THR A 359 10.07 -9.13 1.70
CA THR A 359 10.75 -7.91 2.14
C THR A 359 10.66 -7.74 3.66
N LEU A 360 11.82 -7.71 4.30
CA LEU A 360 11.99 -7.36 5.71
C LEU A 360 12.98 -6.21 5.82
N GLY A 361 12.66 -5.21 6.64
CA GLY A 361 13.51 -4.01 6.71
C GLY A 361 13.47 -3.17 5.41
N ASP A 362 14.65 -2.83 4.90
CA ASP A 362 14.84 -2.03 3.68
C ASP A 362 14.64 -2.84 2.40
N VAL A 363 14.28 -2.15 1.31
CA VAL A 363 14.12 -2.80 0.00
C VAL A 363 15.49 -3.06 -0.61
N ASP A 364 15.74 -4.32 -0.97
CA ASP A 364 16.81 -4.74 -1.85
C ASP A 364 16.38 -4.53 -3.30
N LEU A 365 17.18 -3.78 -4.08
CA LEU A 365 16.85 -3.48 -5.47
C LEU A 365 16.96 -4.71 -6.37
N ASN A 366 17.86 -5.65 -6.08
CA ASN A 366 17.98 -6.87 -6.89
C ASN A 366 16.72 -7.72 -6.73
N ASN A 367 16.26 -7.90 -5.49
CA ASN A 367 14.99 -8.56 -5.21
C ASN A 367 13.80 -7.82 -5.84
N PHE A 368 13.84 -6.48 -5.87
CA PHE A 368 12.81 -5.66 -6.49
C PHE A 368 12.73 -5.85 -8.00
N PHE A 369 13.85 -5.82 -8.72
CA PHE A 369 13.83 -6.07 -10.17
C PHE A 369 13.43 -7.52 -10.49
N ALA A 370 13.84 -8.50 -9.68
CA ALA A 370 13.36 -9.87 -9.80
C ALA A 370 11.83 -9.98 -9.57
N LEU A 371 11.28 -9.19 -8.63
CA LEU A 371 9.85 -9.11 -8.39
C LEU A 371 9.09 -8.50 -9.59
N LEU A 372 9.64 -7.45 -10.23
CA LEU A 372 9.05 -6.87 -11.45
C LEU A 372 9.01 -7.88 -12.61
N GLU A 373 10.08 -8.67 -12.79
CA GLU A 373 10.10 -9.73 -13.80
C GLU A 373 9.09 -10.83 -13.49
N LEU A 374 8.89 -11.15 -12.21
CA LEU A 374 7.86 -12.10 -11.80
C LEU A 374 6.45 -11.55 -12.05
N CYS A 375 6.19 -10.25 -11.81
CA CYS A 375 4.91 -9.62 -12.10
C CYS A 375 4.48 -9.89 -13.56
N LYS A 376 5.39 -9.65 -14.51
CA LYS A 376 5.16 -9.93 -15.94
C LYS A 376 4.77 -11.39 -16.21
N LYS A 377 5.44 -12.34 -15.54
CA LYS A 377 5.21 -13.79 -15.73
C LYS A 377 3.87 -14.28 -15.18
N CYS A 378 3.33 -13.63 -14.15
CA CYS A 378 2.12 -14.10 -13.45
C CYS A 378 0.87 -13.25 -13.73
N GLY A 379 0.93 -12.33 -14.69
CA GLY A 379 -0.20 -11.47 -15.06
C GLY A 379 -0.51 -10.40 -14.01
N VAL A 380 0.52 -9.94 -13.30
CA VAL A 380 0.39 -8.80 -12.38
C VAL A 380 0.89 -7.55 -13.09
N VAL A 381 0.02 -6.56 -13.22
CA VAL A 381 0.28 -5.29 -13.91
C VAL A 381 0.05 -4.11 -12.97
N GLU A 382 0.28 -2.90 -13.46
CA GLU A 382 -0.07 -1.67 -12.76
C GLU A 382 -1.57 -1.63 -12.41
N GLY A 383 -1.88 -1.07 -11.23
CA GLY A 383 -3.26 -0.82 -10.86
C GLY A 383 -3.94 0.20 -11.78
N ASP A 384 -5.26 0.15 -11.82
CA ASP A 384 -6.06 1.16 -12.50
C ASP A 384 -5.81 2.54 -11.89
N PHE A 385 -5.78 3.57 -12.72
CA PHE A 385 -5.63 4.92 -12.22
C PHE A 385 -6.89 5.35 -11.47
N LYS A 386 -6.71 5.71 -10.20
CA LYS A 386 -7.79 6.15 -9.33
C LYS A 386 -7.37 7.43 -8.62
N SER A 387 -8.31 8.35 -8.44
CA SER A 387 -8.21 9.51 -7.55
C SER A 387 -9.31 9.37 -6.51
N LYS A 388 -8.97 8.86 -5.32
CA LYS A 388 -9.92 8.27 -4.37
C LYS A 388 -10.76 7.18 -5.06
N ASP A 389 -12.08 7.28 -4.96
CA ASP A 389 -13.02 6.36 -5.60
C ASP A 389 -13.31 6.73 -7.08
N THR A 390 -12.64 7.75 -7.64
CA THR A 390 -12.90 8.20 -9.01
C THR A 390 -11.89 7.55 -9.96
N PRO A 391 -12.33 6.74 -10.94
CA PRO A 391 -11.43 6.24 -11.98
C PRO A 391 -10.91 7.40 -12.82
N ILE A 392 -9.66 7.29 -13.24
CA ILE A 392 -8.99 8.23 -14.16
C ILE A 392 -8.63 7.42 -15.40
N SER A 393 -8.94 7.94 -16.58
CA SER A 393 -8.65 7.27 -17.84
C SER A 393 -7.24 7.58 -18.32
N ASP A 394 -6.72 6.77 -19.24
CA ASP A 394 -5.45 7.04 -19.92
C ASP A 394 -5.53 8.36 -20.73
N GLU A 395 -6.73 8.70 -21.22
CA GLU A 395 -7.01 9.96 -21.90
C GLU A 395 -6.86 11.19 -20.98
N ASP A 396 -7.34 11.10 -19.73
CA ASP A 396 -7.16 12.17 -18.74
C ASP A 396 -5.66 12.45 -18.49
N ILE A 397 -4.86 11.37 -18.40
CA ILE A 397 -3.40 11.46 -18.25
C ILE A 397 -2.77 12.15 -19.46
N ARG A 398 -3.16 11.75 -20.67
CA ARG A 398 -2.66 12.34 -21.92
C ARG A 398 -2.96 13.85 -21.98
N ILE A 399 -4.21 14.24 -21.73
CA ILE A 399 -4.63 15.66 -21.70
C ILE A 399 -3.82 16.46 -20.68
N ALA A 400 -3.59 15.90 -19.48
CA ALA A 400 -2.80 16.57 -18.44
C ALA A 400 -1.34 16.79 -18.89
N LEU A 401 -0.71 15.79 -19.50
CA LEU A 401 0.65 15.91 -20.03
C LEU A 401 0.75 16.93 -21.18
N GLU A 402 -0.18 16.89 -22.14
CA GLU A 402 -0.24 17.84 -23.27
C GLU A 402 -0.44 19.28 -22.81
N SER A 403 -1.28 19.51 -21.80
CA SER A 403 -1.53 20.85 -21.25
C SER A 403 -0.30 21.55 -20.68
N ARG A 404 0.77 20.76 -20.42
CA ARG A 404 2.04 21.26 -19.90
C ARG A 404 3.12 21.42 -20.97
N GLY A 405 2.81 21.10 -22.23
CA GLY A 405 3.78 21.12 -23.32
C GLY A 405 4.92 20.12 -23.14
N LEU A 406 4.69 19.07 -22.32
CA LEU A 406 5.69 18.05 -21.99
C LEU A 406 5.66 16.85 -22.94
N VAL A 407 4.68 16.82 -23.86
CA VAL A 407 4.53 15.79 -24.89
C VAL A 407 4.36 16.49 -26.24
N SER A 408 5.08 15.99 -27.24
CA SER A 408 4.96 16.43 -28.63
C SER A 408 3.60 16.00 -29.22
N ASN A 409 2.92 16.89 -29.96
CA ASN A 409 1.65 16.64 -30.66
C ASN A 409 1.70 15.51 -31.73
N SER A 410 2.83 14.82 -31.87
CA SER A 410 3.06 13.79 -32.89
C SER A 410 2.41 12.43 -32.61
N ALA A 411 1.81 12.20 -31.44
CA ALA A 411 1.17 10.93 -31.08
C ALA A 411 -0.34 10.87 -31.45
N ARG A 412 -0.77 11.63 -32.46
CA ARG A 412 -2.14 11.55 -33.02
C ARG A 412 -2.16 10.65 -34.26
N HIS A 413 -1.90 9.36 -34.12
CA HIS A 413 -2.17 8.39 -35.18
C HIS A 413 -2.72 7.09 -34.63
#